data_AF-A0A1H8AIF3-F1
#
_entry.id   AF-A0A1H8AIF3-F1
#
_cell.length_a   1.000
_cell.length_b   1.000
_cell.length_c   1.000
_cell.angle_alpha   90.00
_cell.angle_beta   90.00
_cell.angle_gamma   90.00
#
_symmetry.space_group_name_H-M   'P 1'
#
loop_
_entity.id
_entity.type
_entity.pdbx_description
1 polymer ?
#
loop_
_entity_poly.entity_id
_entity_poly.type
_entity_poly.pdbx_seq_one_letter_code
_entity_poly.pdbx_strand_id
1 'polypeptide(L)'
;MEHTSGAPARRGSRLIVVGAIGLVLFLLAGVGGYVVMSDARREDLSYCGHDCVPGLKITTVVEALKGRGHSCADERLFWSCDLRVGDVRFEAVLYRPAAALNVYDYISKVKLKIRNPDGNTSVGADVGYMSWFATMPHRDDPTTVKKVNDWLAEGVRAEKDVTYVLGWEYVLQRNAQSIDLTMKRRY
;
A
#
# COMPACT_ATOMS: atom_id res chain seq x y z
N MET A 1 -29.73 58.58 9.05
CA MET A 1 -28.82 58.45 10.20
C MET A 1 -29.12 57.12 10.87
N GLU A 2 -28.10 56.24 10.92
CA GLU A 2 -27.72 55.32 12.02
C GLU A 2 -28.81 54.43 12.68
N HIS A 3 -28.61 53.19 13.13
CA HIS A 3 -27.55 52.19 13.06
C HIS A 3 -28.19 50.87 13.59
N THR A 4 -27.95 49.76 12.90
CA THR A 4 -27.70 48.36 13.38
C THR A 4 -28.27 47.77 14.69
N SER A 5 -28.69 46.50 14.56
CA SER A 5 -28.24 45.27 15.30
C SER A 5 -29.42 44.50 15.95
N GLY A 6 -29.60 43.18 15.91
CA GLY A 6 -28.86 41.99 15.45
C GLY A 6 -29.85 40.78 15.51
N ALA A 7 -29.60 39.53 15.15
CA ALA A 7 -28.47 38.77 14.63
C ALA A 7 -29.05 37.50 13.94
N PRO A 8 -28.38 36.91 12.93
CA PRO A 8 -28.84 35.68 12.28
C PRO A 8 -28.58 34.43 13.13
N ALA A 9 -29.57 33.55 13.17
CA ALA A 9 -29.50 32.25 13.83
C ALA A 9 -28.36 31.39 13.25
N ARG A 10 -27.46 30.98 14.15
CA ARG A 10 -26.34 30.04 13.96
C ARG A 10 -26.81 28.76 13.24
N ARG A 11 -26.47 28.63 11.97
CA ARG A 11 -26.57 27.38 11.19
C ARG A 11 -25.17 26.90 10.85
N GLY A 12 -24.47 26.35 11.85
CA GLY A 12 -23.10 25.87 11.67
C GLY A 12 -22.67 25.04 12.87
N SER A 13 -23.03 23.75 12.88
CA SER A 13 -22.52 22.82 13.90
C SER A 13 -22.71 21.34 13.52
N ARG A 14 -23.73 20.99 12.71
CA ARG A 14 -24.00 19.57 12.39
C ARG A 14 -23.06 18.93 11.36
N LEU A 15 -22.38 19.70 10.52
CA LEU A 15 -21.47 19.16 9.49
C LEU A 15 -20.08 18.78 10.03
N ILE A 16 -19.64 19.40 11.12
CA ILE A 16 -18.28 19.17 11.67
C ILE A 16 -18.23 17.87 12.47
N VAL A 17 -19.34 17.47 13.11
CA VAL A 17 -19.40 16.26 13.93
C VAL A 17 -19.35 14.98 13.09
N VAL A 18 -19.90 14.99 11.87
CA VAL A 18 -19.85 13.83 10.95
C VAL A 18 -18.45 13.64 10.37
N GLY A 19 -17.72 14.72 10.08
CA GLY A 19 -16.34 14.65 9.61
C GLY A 19 -15.38 14.08 10.67
N ALA A 20 -15.56 14.45 11.95
CA ALA A 20 -14.70 13.99 13.04
C ALA A 20 -14.89 12.49 13.35
N ILE A 21 -16.12 11.98 13.31
CA ILE A 21 -16.39 10.55 13.57
C ILE A 21 -15.87 9.68 12.41
N GLY A 22 -16.03 10.14 11.16
CA GLY A 22 -15.45 9.46 9.99
C GLY A 22 -13.93 9.39 10.05
N LEU A 23 -13.26 10.47 10.49
CA LEU A 23 -11.80 10.51 10.64
C LEU A 23 -11.29 9.57 11.74
N VAL A 24 -12.02 9.47 12.87
CA VAL A 24 -11.65 8.58 13.99
C VAL A 24 -11.83 7.11 13.60
N LEU A 25 -12.86 6.75 12.83
CA LEU A 25 -13.03 5.40 12.30
C LEU A 25 -11.97 5.06 11.23
N PHE A 26 -11.56 6.02 10.41
CA PHE A 26 -10.47 5.85 9.44
C PHE A 26 -9.10 5.67 10.13
N LEU A 27 -8.88 6.35 11.26
CA LEU A 27 -7.67 6.19 12.07
C LEU A 27 -7.69 4.89 12.89
N LEU A 28 -8.83 4.45 13.41
CA LEU A 28 -8.90 3.18 14.18
C LEU A 28 -8.78 1.94 13.28
N ALA A 29 -9.27 2.00 12.03
CA ALA A 29 -9.01 0.96 11.03
C ALA A 29 -7.54 0.91 10.58
N GLY A 30 -6.74 1.94 10.88
CA GLY A 30 -5.31 2.00 10.55
C GLY A 30 -4.38 1.40 11.60
N VAL A 31 -4.84 1.18 12.85
CA VAL A 31 -3.94 0.81 13.97
C VAL A 31 -4.39 -0.45 14.74
N GLY A 32 -5.62 -0.93 14.56
CA GLY A 32 -6.22 -1.98 15.41
C GLY A 32 -5.78 -3.44 15.20
N GLY A 33 -4.82 -3.74 14.31
CA GLY A 33 -4.53 -5.12 13.89
C GLY A 33 -3.13 -5.68 14.18
N TYR A 34 -2.23 -4.98 14.89
CA TYR A 34 -0.78 -5.24 14.74
C TYR A 34 0.03 -5.50 16.02
N VAL A 35 -0.58 -5.93 17.13
CA VAL A 35 0.16 -6.09 18.42
C VAL A 35 0.52 -7.53 18.78
N VAL A 36 0.29 -8.53 17.92
CA VAL A 36 0.64 -9.94 18.21
C VAL A 36 1.60 -10.51 17.16
N MET A 37 2.87 -10.09 17.11
CA MET A 37 3.83 -10.68 16.14
C MET A 37 5.30 -10.78 16.56
N SER A 38 5.70 -10.55 17.81
CA SER A 38 7.13 -10.69 18.16
C SER A 38 7.61 -12.15 18.14
N ASP A 39 6.87 -13.09 18.72
CA ASP A 39 7.26 -14.51 18.74
C ASP A 39 6.90 -15.25 17.44
N ALA A 40 5.74 -14.94 16.82
CA ALA A 40 5.36 -15.48 15.52
C ALA A 40 6.38 -15.15 14.41
N ARG A 41 7.08 -14.00 14.51
CA ARG A 41 8.10 -13.61 13.54
C ARG A 41 9.35 -14.51 13.58
N ARG A 42 9.72 -15.08 14.74
CA ARG A 42 10.89 -15.99 14.82
C ARG A 42 10.63 -17.32 14.12
N GLU A 43 9.43 -17.89 14.26
CA GLU A 43 9.04 -19.08 13.52
C GLU A 43 8.87 -18.78 12.02
N ASP A 44 8.24 -17.65 11.66
CA ASP A 44 8.06 -17.25 10.26
C ASP A 44 9.38 -16.98 9.53
N LEU A 45 10.43 -16.52 10.23
CA LEU A 45 11.77 -16.38 9.65
C LEU A 45 12.37 -17.72 9.23
N SER A 46 12.08 -18.80 9.95
CA SER A 46 12.57 -20.15 9.62
C SER A 46 11.87 -20.74 8.40
N TYR A 47 10.57 -20.45 8.21
CA TYR A 47 9.81 -20.90 7.05
C TYR A 47 10.02 -20.02 5.83
N CYS A 48 10.12 -18.70 6.01
CA CYS A 48 10.22 -17.75 4.91
C CYS A 48 11.62 -17.71 4.25
N GLY A 49 12.66 -18.10 5.00
CA GLY A 49 14.04 -18.06 4.51
C GLY A 49 14.41 -16.69 3.93
N HIS A 50 15.06 -16.71 2.77
CA HIS A 50 15.55 -15.52 2.07
C HIS A 50 14.58 -14.99 1.00
N ASP A 51 13.60 -15.78 0.57
CA ASP A 51 12.83 -15.51 -0.65
C ASP A 51 11.49 -14.81 -0.43
N CYS A 52 11.14 -14.42 0.81
CA CYS A 52 9.89 -13.72 1.08
C CYS A 52 9.96 -12.65 2.19
N VAL A 53 8.86 -11.92 2.36
CA VAL A 53 8.61 -11.03 3.50
C VAL A 53 8.24 -11.86 4.75
N PRO A 54 9.08 -11.89 5.79
CA PRO A 54 8.76 -12.61 7.03
C PRO A 54 7.55 -11.98 7.73
N GLY A 55 6.66 -12.80 8.28
CA GLY A 55 5.51 -12.29 9.03
C GLY A 55 4.43 -11.63 8.17
N LEU A 56 4.40 -11.91 6.87
CA LEU A 56 3.41 -11.36 5.96
C LEU A 56 2.90 -12.42 4.99
N LYS A 57 1.75 -12.98 5.33
CA LYS A 57 1.05 -13.92 4.47
C LYS A 57 0.34 -13.19 3.32
N ILE A 58 0.43 -13.74 2.13
CA ILE A 58 -0.25 -13.29 0.91
C ILE A 58 -1.76 -13.28 1.11
N THR A 59 -2.32 -14.26 1.83
CA THR A 59 -3.74 -14.34 2.15
C THR A 59 -4.20 -13.16 3.02
N THR A 60 -3.42 -12.76 4.02
CA THR A 60 -3.72 -11.57 4.84
C THR A 60 -3.81 -10.30 3.99
N VAL A 61 -2.89 -10.12 3.05
CA VAL A 61 -2.91 -8.97 2.13
C VAL A 61 -4.12 -9.04 1.20
N VAL A 62 -4.39 -10.20 0.62
CA VAL A 62 -5.53 -10.42 -0.28
C VAL A 62 -6.87 -10.20 0.43
N GLU A 63 -7.03 -10.72 1.65
CA GLU A 63 -8.23 -10.53 2.46
C GLU A 63 -8.43 -9.06 2.82
N ALA A 64 -7.37 -8.35 3.20
CA ALA A 64 -7.43 -6.91 3.46
C ALA A 64 -7.85 -6.13 2.19
N LEU A 65 -7.37 -6.54 1.01
CA LEU A 65 -7.76 -5.92 -0.27
C LEU A 65 -9.22 -6.22 -0.63
N LYS A 66 -9.66 -7.48 -0.50
CA LYS A 66 -11.06 -7.88 -0.73
C LYS A 66 -12.01 -7.17 0.24
N GLY A 67 -11.62 -7.03 1.51
CA GLY A 67 -12.39 -6.29 2.52
C GLY A 67 -12.55 -4.80 2.20
N ARG A 68 -11.68 -4.23 1.35
CA ARG A 68 -11.79 -2.86 0.81
C ARG A 68 -12.56 -2.79 -0.52
N GLY A 69 -13.15 -3.88 -0.97
CA GLY A 69 -13.93 -3.95 -2.20
C GLY A 69 -13.12 -4.23 -3.47
N HIS A 70 -11.83 -4.58 -3.34
CA HIS A 70 -10.99 -4.93 -4.50
C HIS A 70 -11.22 -6.36 -4.96
N SER A 71 -11.03 -6.60 -6.25
CA SER A 71 -11.15 -7.95 -6.82
C SER A 71 -9.79 -8.62 -6.84
N CYS A 72 -9.69 -9.86 -6.34
CA CYS A 72 -8.45 -10.65 -6.38
C CYS A 72 -8.75 -12.07 -6.84
N ALA A 73 -7.97 -12.56 -7.80
CA ALA A 73 -7.99 -13.91 -8.33
C ALA A 73 -6.74 -14.68 -7.87
N ASP A 74 -6.94 -15.93 -7.45
CA ASP A 74 -5.84 -16.83 -7.11
C ASP A 74 -5.38 -17.57 -8.36
N GLU A 75 -4.11 -17.41 -8.70
CA GLU A 75 -3.42 -18.17 -9.73
C GLU A 75 -2.39 -19.05 -9.06
N ARG A 76 -2.03 -20.20 -9.66
CA ARG A 76 -1.17 -21.21 -9.03
C ARG A 76 0.09 -20.65 -8.34
N LEU A 77 0.75 -19.64 -8.92
CA LEU A 77 2.02 -19.08 -8.41
C LEU A 77 1.91 -17.63 -7.91
N PHE A 78 0.75 -16.99 -8.03
CA PHE A 78 0.57 -15.59 -7.66
C PHE A 78 -0.90 -15.25 -7.43
N TRP A 79 -1.17 -14.16 -6.73
CA TRP A 79 -2.48 -13.53 -6.74
C TRP A 79 -2.46 -12.33 -7.69
N SER A 80 -3.52 -12.18 -8.47
CA SER A 80 -3.74 -11.00 -9.31
C SER A 80 -4.90 -10.20 -8.72
N CYS A 81 -4.65 -8.97 -8.31
CA CYS A 81 -5.64 -8.07 -7.74
C CYS A 81 -5.85 -6.85 -8.62
N ASP A 82 -7.11 -6.57 -8.94
CA ASP A 82 -7.59 -5.35 -9.59
C ASP A 82 -8.09 -4.40 -8.51
N LEU A 83 -7.32 -3.33 -8.26
CA LEU A 83 -7.61 -2.35 -7.25
C LEU A 83 -8.23 -1.12 -7.90
N ARG A 84 -9.33 -0.62 -7.35
CA ARG A 84 -10.02 0.58 -7.84
C ARG A 84 -10.08 1.64 -6.77
N VAL A 85 -9.64 2.85 -7.11
CA VAL A 85 -9.67 4.01 -6.22
C VAL A 85 -10.20 5.19 -7.00
N GLY A 86 -11.48 5.50 -6.80
CA GLY A 86 -12.19 6.41 -7.71
C GLY A 86 -12.13 5.86 -9.14
N ASP A 87 -11.58 6.67 -10.05
CA ASP A 87 -11.43 6.32 -11.47
C ASP A 87 -10.08 5.66 -11.80
N VAL A 88 -9.17 5.56 -10.82
CA VAL A 88 -7.84 4.99 -11.04
C VAL A 88 -7.86 3.48 -10.84
N ARG A 89 -7.28 2.76 -11.80
CA ARG A 89 -7.17 1.31 -11.80
C ARG A 89 -5.72 0.86 -11.62
N PHE A 90 -5.50 -0.03 -10.67
CA PHE A 90 -4.20 -0.62 -10.37
C PHE A 90 -4.26 -2.12 -10.56
N GLU A 91 -3.23 -2.68 -11.18
CA GLU A 91 -3.00 -4.12 -11.20
C GLU A 91 -1.90 -4.43 -10.19
N ALA A 92 -2.22 -5.22 -9.17
CA ALA A 92 -1.27 -5.71 -8.18
C ALA A 92 -1.10 -7.23 -8.35
N VAL A 93 0.14 -7.67 -8.56
CA VAL A 93 0.49 -9.09 -8.65
C VAL A 93 1.40 -9.45 -7.48
N LEU A 94 0.92 -10.35 -6.64
CA LEU A 94 1.62 -10.85 -5.45
C LEU A 94 2.14 -12.25 -5.73
N TYR A 95 3.45 -12.41 -5.85
CA TYR A 95 4.06 -13.69 -6.17
C TYR A 95 4.35 -14.50 -4.92
N ARG A 96 4.17 -15.81 -5.04
CA ARG A 96 4.58 -16.79 -4.03
C ARG A 96 6.05 -17.19 -4.24
N PRO A 97 6.77 -17.66 -3.20
CA PRO A 97 8.06 -18.31 -3.36
C PRO A 97 7.93 -19.58 -4.23
N ALA A 98 8.87 -19.82 -5.13
CA ALA A 98 8.81 -20.99 -6.01
C ALA A 98 9.24 -22.29 -5.31
N ALA A 99 10.13 -22.18 -4.33
CA ALA A 99 10.96 -23.30 -3.87
C ALA A 99 10.51 -23.98 -2.57
N ALA A 100 9.42 -23.54 -1.93
CA ALA A 100 9.14 -24.01 -0.58
C ALA A 100 7.65 -24.31 -0.34
N LEU A 101 7.37 -25.60 -0.15
CA LEU A 101 6.03 -26.20 -0.05
C LEU A 101 5.17 -25.63 1.10
N ASN A 102 5.82 -25.12 2.15
CA ASN A 102 5.16 -24.56 3.34
C ASN A 102 5.16 -23.02 3.36
N VAL A 103 5.59 -22.40 2.25
CA VAL A 103 5.92 -20.96 2.16
C VAL A 103 5.18 -20.29 1.02
N TYR A 104 4.36 -21.05 0.28
CA TYR A 104 3.40 -20.54 -0.70
C TYR A 104 2.42 -19.52 -0.12
N ASP A 105 2.34 -19.45 1.21
CA ASP A 105 1.53 -18.48 1.93
C ASP A 105 2.19 -17.11 2.03
N TYR A 106 3.45 -16.91 1.66
CA TYR A 106 4.15 -15.63 1.81
C TYR A 106 4.33 -14.89 0.47
N ILE A 107 4.70 -13.61 0.56
CA ILE A 107 4.96 -12.76 -0.60
C ILE A 107 6.46 -12.74 -0.89
N SER A 108 6.86 -13.21 -2.08
CA SER A 108 8.26 -13.18 -2.56
C SER A 108 8.59 -11.95 -3.39
N LYS A 109 7.61 -11.48 -4.15
CA LYS A 109 7.74 -10.34 -5.05
C LYS A 109 6.38 -9.69 -5.22
N VAL A 110 6.38 -8.36 -5.26
CA VAL A 110 5.20 -7.58 -5.60
C VAL A 110 5.48 -6.85 -6.91
N LYS A 111 4.52 -6.91 -7.83
CA LYS A 111 4.46 -6.02 -8.99
C LYS A 111 3.20 -5.19 -8.91
N LEU A 112 3.34 -3.90 -9.08
CA LEU A 112 2.24 -2.95 -9.16
C LEU A 112 2.33 -2.24 -10.49
N LYS A 113 1.19 -2.08 -11.14
CA LYS A 113 1.05 -1.32 -12.37
C LYS A 113 -0.13 -0.38 -12.23
N ILE A 114 0.16 0.92 -12.29
CA ILE A 114 -0.86 1.96 -12.40
C ILE A 114 -1.10 2.19 -13.88
N ARG A 115 -2.32 1.95 -14.36
CA ARG A 115 -2.69 2.38 -15.71
C ARG A 115 -3.29 3.77 -15.62
N ASN A 116 -2.74 4.71 -16.40
CA ASN A 116 -3.27 6.05 -16.49
C ASN A 116 -4.28 6.11 -17.66
N PRO A 117 -5.58 6.30 -17.41
CA PRO A 117 -6.56 6.43 -18.50
C PRO A 117 -6.35 7.71 -19.32
N ASP A 118 -5.86 8.79 -18.69
CA ASP A 118 -6.01 10.16 -19.22
C ASP A 118 -4.69 10.96 -19.34
N GLY A 119 -3.53 10.35 -19.10
CA GLY A 119 -2.22 11.00 -19.20
C GLY A 119 -1.90 12.03 -18.10
N ASN A 120 -2.91 12.49 -17.36
CA ASN A 120 -2.77 13.40 -16.21
C ASN A 120 -2.79 12.59 -14.91
N THR A 121 -1.67 11.94 -14.57
CA THR A 121 -1.51 11.28 -13.26
C THR A 121 -1.75 12.31 -12.14
N SER A 122 -2.85 12.19 -11.42
CA SER A 122 -3.07 12.92 -10.17
C SER A 122 -2.17 12.29 -9.11
N VAL A 123 -0.98 12.86 -8.94
CA VAL A 123 0.16 12.39 -8.09
C VAL A 123 -0.17 12.09 -6.61
N GLY A 124 -1.43 12.16 -6.17
CA GLY A 124 -1.86 11.94 -4.78
C GLY A 124 -2.31 10.51 -4.44
N ALA A 125 -3.38 10.01 -5.08
CA ALA A 125 -3.97 8.70 -4.74
C ALA A 125 -3.14 7.53 -5.30
N ASP A 126 -2.55 7.75 -6.48
CA ASP A 126 -1.73 6.85 -7.27
C ASP A 126 -0.51 6.35 -6.48
N VAL A 127 0.15 7.27 -5.78
CA VAL A 127 1.33 6.98 -4.96
C VAL A 127 0.94 6.30 -3.64
N GLY A 128 -0.29 6.51 -3.14
CA GLY A 128 -0.74 5.96 -1.86
C GLY A 128 -0.73 4.42 -1.83
N TYR A 129 -1.29 3.77 -2.85
CA TYR A 129 -1.23 2.30 -2.93
C TYR A 129 0.19 1.80 -3.19
N MET A 130 0.96 2.45 -4.07
CA MET A 130 2.36 2.08 -4.30
C MET A 130 3.18 2.16 -3.01
N SER A 131 3.02 3.25 -2.26
CA SER A 131 3.65 3.48 -0.97
C SER A 131 3.25 2.41 0.05
N TRP A 132 1.97 2.06 0.14
CA TRP A 132 1.50 1.02 1.06
C TRP A 132 2.18 -0.33 0.78
N PHE A 133 2.25 -0.75 -0.48
CA PHE A 133 2.94 -1.98 -0.84
C PHE A 133 4.45 -1.88 -0.62
N ALA A 134 5.08 -0.76 -0.99
CA ALA A 134 6.54 -0.60 -0.90
C ALA A 134 7.08 -0.58 0.53
N THR A 135 6.28 -0.08 1.45
CA THR A 135 6.63 0.04 2.86
C THR A 135 6.21 -1.17 3.68
N MET A 136 5.38 -2.05 3.11
CA MET A 136 4.89 -3.26 3.78
C MET A 136 6.00 -4.16 4.36
N PRO A 137 7.13 -4.39 3.67
CA PRO A 137 8.23 -5.18 4.24
C PRO A 137 8.89 -4.53 5.47
N HIS A 138 8.75 -3.22 5.61
CA HIS A 138 9.44 -2.39 6.61
C HIS A 138 8.47 -1.76 7.61
N ARG A 139 7.23 -2.25 7.70
CA ARG A 139 6.13 -1.63 8.47
C ARG A 139 6.46 -1.29 9.93
N ASP A 140 7.39 -2.02 10.54
CA ASP A 140 7.79 -1.85 11.94
C ASP A 140 9.04 -0.96 12.12
N ASP A 141 9.61 -0.44 11.02
CA ASP A 141 10.76 0.48 11.02
C ASP A 141 10.36 1.81 10.37
N PRO A 142 9.90 2.80 11.17
CA PRO A 142 9.47 4.09 10.68
C PRO A 142 10.53 4.84 9.87
N THR A 143 11.81 4.64 10.19
CA THR A 143 12.93 5.30 9.50
C THR A 143 13.06 4.76 8.08
N THR A 144 12.97 3.44 7.94
CA THR A 144 13.01 2.78 6.64
C THR A 144 11.75 3.05 5.82
N VAL A 145 10.57 3.07 6.44
CA VAL A 145 9.31 3.49 5.81
C VAL A 145 9.45 4.88 5.20
N LYS A 146 9.99 5.84 5.97
CA LYS A 146 10.22 7.20 5.47
C LYS A 146 11.15 7.21 4.26
N LYS A 147 12.28 6.50 4.34
CA LYS A 147 13.26 6.42 3.25
C LYS A 147 12.65 5.87 1.94
N VAL A 148 11.84 4.82 2.03
CA VAL A 148 11.16 4.25 0.85
C VAL A 148 10.15 5.22 0.27
N ASN A 149 9.39 5.93 1.11
CA ASN A 149 8.41 6.92 0.67
C ASN A 149 9.06 8.14 0.01
N ASP A 150 10.14 8.67 0.59
CA ASP A 150 10.90 9.77 0.01
C ASP A 150 11.43 9.37 -1.39
N TRP A 151 12.01 8.17 -1.50
CA TRP A 151 12.48 7.64 -2.77
C TRP A 151 11.35 7.48 -3.81
N LEU A 152 10.19 6.92 -3.43
CA LEU A 152 9.05 6.81 -4.34
C LEU A 152 8.57 8.18 -4.83
N ALA A 153 8.52 9.18 -3.94
CA ALA A 153 8.07 10.53 -4.29
C ALA A 153 9.02 11.26 -5.26
N GLU A 154 10.31 10.96 -5.19
CA GLU A 154 11.33 11.42 -6.14
C GLU A 154 11.28 10.61 -7.45
N GLY A 155 11.30 9.28 -7.34
CA GLY A 155 11.36 8.36 -8.47
C GLY A 155 10.13 8.43 -9.38
N VAL A 156 8.93 8.73 -8.86
CA VAL A 156 7.72 8.93 -9.69
C VAL A 156 7.90 10.10 -10.66
N ARG A 157 8.77 11.06 -10.36
CA ARG A 157 9.10 12.18 -11.26
C ARG A 157 10.19 11.81 -12.27
N ALA A 158 10.99 10.80 -11.98
CA ALA A 158 12.01 10.27 -12.88
C ALA A 158 11.41 9.23 -13.86
N GLU A 159 12.10 8.99 -14.98
CA GLU A 159 11.64 8.02 -15.98
C GLU A 159 11.90 6.56 -15.56
N LYS A 160 13.01 6.33 -14.85
CA LYS A 160 13.37 5.02 -14.30
C LYS A 160 14.27 5.23 -13.09
N ASP A 161 14.01 4.48 -12.03
CA ASP A 161 14.82 4.54 -10.82
C ASP A 161 14.90 3.16 -10.13
N VAL A 162 16.04 2.88 -9.48
CA VAL A 162 16.29 1.64 -8.75
C VAL A 162 16.93 1.98 -7.41
N THR A 163 16.37 1.46 -6.32
CA THR A 163 16.95 1.60 -4.99
C THR A 163 17.03 0.29 -4.23
N TYR A 164 17.85 0.31 -3.17
CA TYR A 164 18.08 -0.84 -2.31
C TYR A 164 17.90 -0.44 -0.84
N VAL A 165 17.04 -1.16 -0.14
CA VAL A 165 16.69 -0.85 1.25
C VAL A 165 16.57 -2.14 2.05
N LEU A 166 17.45 -2.32 3.05
CA LEU A 166 17.46 -3.47 3.98
C LEU A 166 17.24 -4.83 3.30
N GLY A 167 18.02 -5.11 2.25
CA GLY A 167 17.92 -6.38 1.52
C GLY A 167 16.73 -6.47 0.57
N TRP A 168 16.05 -5.36 0.27
CA TRP A 168 15.03 -5.29 -0.78
C TRP A 168 15.52 -4.47 -1.97
N GLU A 169 15.23 -4.96 -3.17
CA GLU A 169 15.40 -4.24 -4.43
C GLU A 169 14.05 -3.66 -4.85
N TYR A 170 14.06 -2.37 -5.19
CA TYR A 170 12.90 -1.66 -5.72
C TYR A 170 13.24 -1.11 -7.09
N VAL A 171 12.35 -1.35 -8.05
CA VAL A 171 12.49 -0.87 -9.43
C VAL A 171 11.22 -0.12 -9.81
N LEU A 172 11.37 1.15 -10.15
CA LEU A 172 10.30 2.00 -10.62
C LEU A 172 10.53 2.33 -12.11
N GLN A 173 9.52 2.13 -12.94
CA GLN A 173 9.58 2.35 -14.38
C GLN A 173 8.36 3.15 -14.83
N ARG A 174 8.60 4.27 -15.53
CA ARG A 174 7.55 5.04 -16.18
C ARG A 174 7.50 4.67 -17.67
N ASN A 175 6.33 4.26 -18.11
CA ASN A 175 5.98 4.04 -19.51
C ASN A 175 5.00 5.12 -19.96
N ALA A 176 4.75 5.22 -21.27
CA ALA A 176 3.85 6.22 -21.85
C ALA A 176 2.44 6.27 -21.19
N GLN A 177 1.95 5.14 -20.67
CA GLN A 177 0.60 5.01 -20.09
C GLN A 177 0.59 4.30 -18.72
N SER A 178 1.76 4.04 -18.13
CA SER A 178 1.81 3.36 -16.83
C SER A 178 3.00 3.75 -15.98
N ILE A 179 2.85 3.55 -14.67
CA ILE A 179 3.95 3.54 -13.73
C ILE A 179 3.96 2.15 -13.09
N ASP A 180 5.09 1.47 -13.23
CA ASP A 180 5.28 0.10 -12.77
C ASP A 180 6.27 0.09 -11.61
N LEU A 181 5.89 -0.51 -10.48
CA LEU A 181 6.77 -0.77 -9.35
C LEU A 181 6.96 -2.27 -9.19
N THR A 182 8.20 -2.72 -9.17
CA THR A 182 8.57 -4.08 -8.78
C THR A 182 9.39 -4.02 -7.50
N MET A 183 9.06 -4.88 -6.55
CA MET A 183 9.89 -5.10 -5.36
C MET A 183 10.06 -6.58 -5.08
N LYS A 184 11.26 -6.94 -4.64
CA LYS A 184 11.64 -8.31 -4.28
C LYS A 184 12.78 -8.27 -3.27
N ARG A 185 12.94 -9.35 -2.52
CA ARG A 185 14.11 -9.53 -1.66
C ARG A 185 15.35 -9.77 -2.51
N ARG A 186 16.47 -9.21 -2.07
CA ARG A 186 17.82 -9.40 -2.60
C ARG A 186 18.44 -10.55 -1.81
N TYR A 187 19.08 -11.45 -2.54
CA TYR A 187 19.76 -12.69 -2.11
C TYR A 187 20.05 -12.79 -0.60
#